data_AF-A0A932BZF1-F1
#
_entry.id   AF-A0A932BZF1-F1
#
_cell.length_a   1.000
_cell.length_b   1.000
_cell.length_c   1.000
_cell.angle_alpha   90.00
_cell.angle_beta   90.00
_cell.angle_gamma   90.00
#
_symmetry.space_group_name_H-M   'P 1'
#
loop_
_entity.id
_entity.type
_entity.pdbx_description
1 polymer ?
#
loop_
_entity_poly.entity_id
_entity_poly.type
_entity_poly.pdbx_seq_one_letter_code
_entity_poly.pdbx_strand_id
1 'polypeptide(L)'
;MAAQAAELDHTWLSGLLTRFQLFGATGGRQGVRRSLTPDAICCAVLVHDLMADGGLRAEAAVDLAHRLMTAPQHELVLGPGRLLVRAEVAEMRRRMRRRLEDAVERSVEVRRGRPPATG
;
A
#
# COMPACT_ATOMS: atom_id res chain seq x y z
N MET A 1 -0.28 6.22 -9.93
CA MET A 1 0.30 4.88 -10.13
C MET A 1 0.07 4.00 -8.90
N ALA A 2 0.92 4.01 -7.86
CA ALA A 2 0.78 3.10 -6.71
C ALA A 2 -0.53 3.26 -5.90
N ALA A 3 -0.88 4.49 -5.47
CA ALA A 3 -2.13 4.75 -4.75
C ALA A 3 -3.37 4.37 -5.57
N GLN A 4 -3.32 4.69 -6.87
CA GLN A 4 -4.39 4.46 -7.83
C GLN A 4 -4.62 2.96 -8.09
N ALA A 5 -3.55 2.16 -8.15
CA ALA A 5 -3.66 0.70 -8.28
C ALA A 5 -4.23 0.03 -7.02
N ALA A 6 -4.08 0.67 -5.86
CA ALA A 6 -4.65 0.23 -4.59
C ALA A 6 -6.05 0.81 -4.31
N GLU A 7 -6.59 1.63 -5.22
CA GLU A 7 -7.84 2.39 -5.00
C GLU A 7 -7.80 3.27 -3.73
N LEU A 8 -6.60 3.62 -3.27
CA LEU A 8 -6.40 4.49 -2.13
C LEU A 8 -6.36 5.96 -2.58
N ASP A 9 -7.02 6.83 -1.83
CA ASP A 9 -6.92 8.26 -2.04
C ASP A 9 -5.46 8.72 -1.87
N HIS A 10 -4.97 9.50 -2.84
CA HIS A 10 -3.58 9.96 -2.85
C HIS A 10 -3.30 10.89 -1.65
N THR A 11 -4.26 11.72 -1.27
CA THR A 11 -4.11 12.67 -0.15
C THR A 11 -4.03 11.90 1.16
N TRP A 12 -4.90 10.91 1.34
CA TRP A 12 -4.88 9.99 2.48
C TRP A 12 -3.55 9.24 2.57
N LEU A 13 -3.09 8.62 1.49
CA LEU A 13 -1.83 7.86 1.50
C LEU A 13 -0.63 8.77 1.80
N SER A 14 -0.60 9.97 1.23
CA SER A 14 0.42 10.98 1.52
C SER A 14 0.40 11.41 2.99
N GLY A 15 -0.79 11.64 3.56
CA GLY A 15 -0.98 11.96 4.97
C GLY A 15 -0.51 10.85 5.89
N LEU A 16 -0.84 9.59 5.56
CA LEU A 16 -0.37 8.42 6.28
C LEU A 16 1.16 8.31 6.26
N LEU A 17 1.79 8.39 5.08
CA LEU A 17 3.25 8.32 4.90
C LEU A 17 4.01 9.52 5.47
N THR A 18 3.32 10.61 5.76
CA THR A 18 3.90 11.78 6.43
C THR A 18 3.98 11.58 7.94
N ARG A 19 3.07 10.79 8.51
CA ARG A 19 2.97 10.54 9.95
C ARG A 19 3.62 9.22 10.38
N PHE A 20 3.59 8.22 9.49
CA PHE A 20 4.02 6.86 9.82
C PHE A 20 5.00 6.32 8.79
N GLN A 21 5.99 5.59 9.28
CA GLN A 21 6.88 4.79 8.44
C GLN A 21 6.21 3.44 8.18
N LEU A 22 5.77 3.17 6.94
CA LEU A 22 5.16 1.88 6.61
C LEU A 22 6.21 0.80 6.34
N PHE A 23 5.86 -0.45 6.67
CA PHE A 23 6.62 -1.63 6.27
C PHE A 23 6.86 -1.64 4.75
N GLY A 24 8.10 -1.79 4.32
CA GLY A 24 8.48 -1.81 2.91
C GLY A 24 8.53 -0.45 2.20
N ALA A 25 8.22 0.67 2.87
CA ALA A 25 8.41 2.00 2.30
C ALA A 25 9.86 2.45 2.46
N THR A 26 10.48 2.95 1.38
CA THR A 26 11.89 3.42 1.37
C THR A 26 11.99 4.88 0.95
N GLY A 27 12.97 5.60 1.51
CA GLY A 27 13.18 7.05 1.33
C GLY A 27 12.45 7.87 2.40
N GLY A 28 13.12 8.10 3.54
CA GLY A 28 12.52 8.60 4.79
C GLY A 28 12.83 10.05 5.17
N ARG A 29 13.06 10.97 4.22
CA ARG A 29 13.20 12.41 4.54
C ARG A 29 12.24 13.25 3.71
N GLN A 30 11.57 14.21 4.36
CA GLN A 30 10.72 15.21 3.70
C GLN A 30 11.45 15.79 2.49
N GLY A 31 10.77 15.88 1.34
CA GLY A 31 11.32 16.42 0.10
C GLY A 31 12.01 15.40 -0.82
N VAL A 32 12.25 14.16 -0.38
CA VAL A 32 12.79 13.10 -1.26
C VAL A 32 11.64 12.22 -1.76
N ARG A 33 11.70 11.86 -3.05
CA ARG A 33 10.75 10.96 -3.70
C ARG A 33 10.67 9.64 -2.91
N ARG A 34 9.52 9.35 -2.30
CA ARG A 34 9.29 8.09 -1.57
C ARG A 34 9.06 6.96 -2.57
N SER A 35 9.75 5.85 -2.36
CA SER A 35 9.56 4.63 -3.14
C SER A 35 8.72 3.65 -2.32
N LEU A 36 7.60 3.23 -2.90
CA LEU A 36 6.72 2.24 -2.30
C LEU A 36 6.96 0.90 -2.98
N THR A 37 7.38 -0.09 -2.19
CA THR A 37 7.39 -1.49 -2.63
C THR A 37 5.95 -2.02 -2.69
N PRO A 38 5.69 -3.15 -3.38
CA PRO A 38 4.39 -3.82 -3.33
C PRO A 38 3.94 -4.13 -1.89
N ASP A 39 4.88 -4.42 -1.00
CA ASP A 39 4.59 -4.68 0.42
C ASP A 39 4.17 -3.42 1.17
N ALA A 40 4.73 -2.25 0.83
CA ALA A 40 4.26 -0.98 1.37
C ALA A 40 2.83 -0.67 0.96
N ILE A 41 2.47 -0.99 -0.29
CA ILE A 41 1.11 -0.82 -0.79
C ILE A 41 0.17 -1.79 -0.06
N CYS A 42 0.54 -3.06 0.08
CA CYS A 42 -0.21 -4.05 0.85
C CYS A 42 -0.41 -3.61 2.30
N CYS A 43 0.64 -3.09 2.94
CA CYS A 43 0.57 -2.56 4.29
C CYS A 43 -0.39 -1.36 4.38
N ALA A 44 -0.35 -0.44 3.40
CA ALA A 44 -1.25 0.70 3.37
C ALA A 44 -2.73 0.29 3.19
N VAL A 45 -3.00 -0.70 2.34
CA VAL A 45 -4.35 -1.27 2.16
C VAL A 45 -4.83 -1.91 3.46
N LEU A 46 -4.00 -2.73 4.12
CA LEU A 46 -4.33 -3.30 5.43
C LEU A 46 -4.65 -2.22 6.47
N VAL A 47 -3.87 -1.14 6.53
CA VAL A 47 -4.14 -0.02 7.44
C VAL A 47 -5.48 0.63 7.11
N HIS A 48 -5.76 0.86 5.83
CA HIS A 48 -7.03 1.43 5.39
C HIS A 48 -8.22 0.56 5.85
N ASP A 49 -8.18 -0.74 5.56
CA ASP A 49 -9.27 -1.66 5.90
C ASP A 49 -9.46 -1.80 7.41
N LEU A 50 -8.36 -1.84 8.18
CA LEU A 50 -8.39 -1.85 9.63
C LEU A 50 -9.01 -0.57 10.22
N MET A 51 -8.84 0.58 9.57
CA MET A 51 -9.45 1.84 10.00
C MET A 51 -10.93 1.92 9.57
N ALA A 52 -11.23 1.59 8.32
CA ALA A 52 -12.56 1.74 7.73
C ALA A 52 -13.55 0.69 8.28
N ASP A 53 -13.15 -0.59 8.26
CA ASP A 53 -14.02 -1.70 8.66
C ASP A 53 -13.79 -2.10 10.11
N GLY A 54 -12.54 -2.04 10.58
CA GLY A 54 -12.16 -2.39 11.95
C GLY A 54 -12.37 -1.26 12.97
N GLY A 55 -12.64 -0.04 12.53
CA GLY A 55 -12.81 1.13 13.40
C GLY A 55 -11.55 1.50 14.20
N LEU A 56 -10.38 0.99 13.80
CA LEU A 56 -9.13 1.26 14.52
C LEU A 56 -8.64 2.69 14.27
N ARG A 57 -8.02 3.27 15.29
CA ARG A 57 -7.27 4.53 15.12
C ARG A 57 -6.01 4.26 14.31
N ALA A 58 -5.55 5.26 13.56
CA ALA A 58 -4.43 5.13 12.63
C ALA A 58 -3.17 4.51 13.26
N GLU A 59 -2.77 4.93 14.47
CA GLU A 59 -1.61 4.35 15.17
C GLU A 59 -1.78 2.84 15.43
N ALA A 60 -2.94 2.42 15.95
CA ALA A 60 -3.23 1.02 16.22
C ALA A 60 -3.34 0.19 14.94
N ALA A 61 -3.94 0.77 13.89
CA ALA A 61 -4.03 0.12 12.58
C ALA A 61 -2.64 -0.09 11.95
N VAL A 62 -1.76 0.91 12.02
CA VAL A 62 -0.38 0.82 11.53
C VAL A 62 0.41 -0.22 12.32
N ASP A 63 0.34 -0.20 13.66
CA ASP A 63 1.03 -1.19 14.49
C ASP A 63 0.55 -2.61 14.18
N LEU A 64 -0.76 -2.82 14.11
CA LEU A 64 -1.33 -4.12 13.81
C LEU A 64 -0.96 -4.60 12.41
N ALA A 65 -1.01 -3.73 11.40
CA ALA A 65 -0.61 -4.05 10.04
C ALA A 65 0.88 -4.44 9.97
N HIS A 66 1.77 -3.73 10.65
CA HIS A 66 3.20 -4.10 10.73
C HIS A 66 3.40 -5.48 11.36
N ARG A 67 2.72 -5.74 12.47
CA ARG A 67 2.79 -7.03 13.14
C ARG A 67 2.29 -8.15 12.23
N LEU A 68 1.20 -7.95 11.49
CA LEU A 68 0.70 -8.94 10.52
C LEU A 68 1.66 -9.15 9.36
N MET A 69 2.25 -8.08 8.81
CA MET A 69 3.17 -8.16 7.68
C MET A 69 4.49 -8.87 8.05
N THR A 70 4.90 -8.82 9.32
CA THR A 70 6.13 -9.45 9.83
C THR A 70 5.90 -10.80 10.48
N ALA A 71 4.66 -11.15 10.83
CA ALA A 71 4.33 -12.42 11.48
C ALA A 71 4.49 -13.60 10.50
N PRO A 72 4.92 -14.78 11.00
CA PRO A 72 4.86 -16.02 10.24
C PRO A 72 3.43 -16.26 9.74
N GLN A 73 3.29 -16.59 8.45
CA GLN A 73 1.99 -16.84 7.81
C GLN A 73 1.00 -15.66 7.84
N HIS A 74 1.45 -14.47 8.27
CA HIS A 74 0.60 -13.29 8.43
C HIS A 74 -0.55 -13.49 9.42
N GLU A 75 -0.27 -14.25 10.47
CA GLU A 75 -1.20 -14.58 11.55
C GLU A 75 -0.75 -14.00 12.88
N LEU A 76 -1.68 -13.44 13.63
CA LEU A 76 -1.47 -12.94 14.99
C LEU A 76 -2.54 -13.49 15.91
N VAL A 77 -2.10 -13.93 17.09
CA VAL A 77 -3.01 -14.28 18.19
C VAL A 77 -3.04 -13.11 19.17
N LEU A 78 -4.23 -12.55 19.38
CA LEU A 78 -4.45 -11.41 20.25
C LEU A 78 -5.12 -11.81 21.57
N GLY A 79 -4.54 -11.32 22.66
CA GLY A 79 -5.10 -11.40 24.00
C GLY A 79 -5.19 -12.81 24.60
N PRO A 80 -5.64 -12.91 25.86
CA PRO A 80 -5.77 -14.19 26.57
C PRO A 80 -6.85 -15.12 25.96
N GLY A 81 -7.83 -14.53 25.25
CA GLY A 81 -8.89 -15.27 24.54
C GLY A 81 -8.46 -15.89 23.20
N ARG A 82 -7.19 -15.76 22.81
CA ARG A 82 -6.61 -16.31 21.57
C ARG A 82 -7.41 -15.93 20.31
N LEU A 83 -7.79 -14.66 20.19
CA LEU A 83 -8.41 -14.18 18.95
C LEU A 83 -7.37 -14.28 17.83
N LEU A 84 -7.62 -15.10 16.81
CA LEU A 84 -6.76 -15.23 15.65
C LEU A 84 -7.13 -14.16 14.61
N VAL A 85 -6.16 -13.33 14.25
CA VAL A 85 -6.25 -12.37 13.15
C VAL A 85 -5.31 -12.84 12.05
N ARG A 86 -5.86 -13.03 10.85
CA ARG A 86 -5.09 -13.46 9.68
C ARG A 86 -5.28 -12.48 8.53
N ALA A 87 -4.18 -12.09 7.90
CA ALA A 87 -4.22 -11.31 6.67
C ALA A 87 -3.89 -12.21 5.46
N GLU A 88 -4.74 -12.20 4.43
CA GLU A 88 -4.49 -12.93 3.17
C GLU A 88 -3.54 -12.14 2.25
N VAL A 89 -2.32 -11.86 2.74
CA VAL A 89 -1.34 -11.01 2.06
C VAL A 89 -0.94 -11.55 0.69
N ALA A 90 -0.87 -12.88 0.54
CA ALA A 90 -0.53 -13.49 -0.76
C ALA A 90 -1.57 -13.16 -1.83
N GLU A 91 -2.85 -13.19 -1.48
CA GLU A 91 -3.94 -12.86 -2.40
C GLU A 91 -3.97 -11.37 -2.69
N MET A 92 -3.79 -10.53 -1.67
CA MET A 92 -3.66 -9.09 -1.83
C MET A 92 -2.49 -8.73 -2.77
N ARG A 93 -1.31 -9.33 -2.59
CA ARG A 93 -0.16 -9.16 -3.48
C ARG A 93 -0.47 -9.55 -4.92
N ARG A 94 -1.15 -10.69 -5.14
CA ARG A 94 -1.55 -11.14 -6.49
C ARG A 94 -2.52 -10.18 -7.16
N ARG A 95 -3.47 -9.62 -6.40
CA ARG A 95 -4.41 -8.62 -6.91
C ARG A 95 -3.70 -7.30 -7.22
N MET A 96 -2.85 -6.83 -6.33
CA MET A 96 -2.07 -5.60 -6.53
C MET A 96 -1.12 -5.70 -7.72
N ARG A 97 -0.45 -6.83 -7.90
CA ARG A 97 0.42 -7.05 -9.07
C ARG A 97 -0.36 -6.93 -10.38
N ARG A 98 -1.51 -7.62 -10.51
CA ARG A 98 -2.36 -7.53 -11.70
C ARG A 98 -2.82 -6.10 -11.97
N ARG A 99 -3.29 -5.39 -10.94
CA ARG A 99 -3.69 -3.98 -11.08
C ARG A 99 -2.53 -3.05 -11.48
N LEU A 100 -1.33 -3.31 -10.97
CA LEU A 100 -0.14 -2.55 -11.35
C LEU A 100 0.28 -2.85 -12.80
N GLU A 101 0.22 -4.10 -13.24
CA GLU A 101 0.45 -4.51 -14.63
C GLU A 101 -0.55 -3.80 -15.56
N ASP A 102 -1.85 -3.88 -15.26
CA ASP A 102 -2.91 -3.19 -16.01
C ASP A 102 -2.70 -1.67 -16.06
N ALA A 103 -2.30 -1.07 -14.93
CA ALA A 103 -2.05 0.36 -14.85
C ALA A 103 -0.82 0.80 -15.64
N VAL A 104 0.24 -0.03 -15.65
CA VAL A 104 1.44 0.21 -16.46
C VAL A 104 1.07 0.14 -17.94
N GLU A 105 0.35 -0.89 -18.38
CA GLU A 105 -0.08 -1.05 -19.77
C GLU A 105 -0.90 0.16 -20.25
N ARG A 106 -1.87 0.62 -19.45
CA ARG A 106 -2.67 1.82 -19.76
C ARG A 106 -1.86 3.11 -19.74
N SER A 107 -0.82 3.19 -18.92
CA SER A 107 0.04 4.38 -18.84
C SER A 107 1.01 4.52 -20.02
N VAL A 108 1.36 3.41 -20.69
CA VAL A 108 2.25 3.40 -21.86
C VAL A 108 1.55 3.98 -23.10
N GLU A 109 0.22 4.00 -23.15
CA GLU A 109 -0.56 4.50 -24.28
C GLU A 109 -0.51 6.04 -24.48
N VAL A 110 0.11 6.80 -23.57
CA VAL A 110 0.17 8.29 -23.63
C VAL A 110 1.46 8.83 -24.29
N ARG A 111 2.14 8.06 -25.14
CA ARG A 111 3.26 8.55 -25.97
C ARG A 111 3.04 8.31 -27.47
N ARG A 112 2.04 8.98 -28.04
CA ARG A 112 2.02 9.28 -29.49
C ARG A 112 1.63 10.74 -29.71
N GLY A 113 2.58 11.50 -30.26
CA GLY A 113 2.34 12.85 -30.78
C GLY A 113 3.47 13.85 -30.57
N ARG A 114 4.66 13.64 -31.17
CA ARG A 114 5.43 14.78 -31.66
C ARG A 114 5.55 14.64 -33.18
N PRO A 115 4.90 15.49 -33.98
CA PRO A 115 5.16 15.55 -35.41
C PRO A 115 6.62 15.95 -35.64
N PRO A 116 7.30 15.45 -36.68
CA PRO A 116 8.61 15.98 -37.05
C PRO A 116 8.45 17.44 -37.47
N ALA A 117 9.22 18.35 -36.86
CA ALA A 117 9.40 19.68 -37.41
C ALA A 117 10.38 19.56 -38.57
N THR A 118 9.85 19.43 -39.79
CA THR A 118 10.55 19.79 -41.01
C THR A 118 10.49 21.31 -41.14
N GLY A 119 11.64 21.96 -41.27
CA GLY A 119 11.80 23.40 -41.47
C GLY A 119 13.24 23.82 -41.27
#